data_AF-A0A368H779-F1
#
_entry.id   AF-A0A368H779-F1
#
_cell.length_a   1.000
_cell.length_b   1.000
_cell.length_c   1.000
_cell.angle_alpha   90.00
_cell.angle_beta   90.00
_cell.angle_gamma   90.00
#
_symmetry.space_group_name_H-M   'P 1'
#
loop_
_entity.id
_entity.type
_entity.pdbx_description
1 polymer ?
#
loop_
_entity_poly.entity_id
_entity_poly.type
_entity_poly.pdbx_seq_one_letter_code
_entity_poly.pdbx_strand_id
1 'polypeptide(L)' 'MDWYPFTNEEKEVLLHSWKVLEPHKQALGCDIYEMIFNQCPEARKLFPKMKFVNSKPDKKACEFSFQALRFVQ' A
#
# COMPACT_ATOMS: atom_id res chain seq x y z
N MET A 1 -2.97 -14.15 -20.98
CA MET A 1 -3.86 -13.13 -20.39
C MET A 1 -3.70 -11.90 -21.25
N ASP A 2 -4.75 -11.53 -21.96
CA ASP A 2 -4.79 -10.27 -22.69
C ASP A 2 -5.20 -9.19 -21.70
N TRP A 3 -4.24 -8.38 -21.28
CA TRP A 3 -4.48 -7.23 -20.43
C TRP A 3 -5.26 -6.19 -21.23
N TYR A 4 -6.22 -5.51 -20.59
CA TYR A 4 -6.92 -4.39 -21.20
C TYR A 4 -5.92 -3.28 -21.52
N PRO A 5 -5.71 -2.93 -22.80
CA PRO A 5 -4.80 -1.85 -23.16
C PRO A 5 -5.50 -0.52 -22.90
N PHE A 6 -5.06 0.21 -21.88
CA PHE A 6 -5.59 1.56 -21.61
C PHE A 6 -5.41 2.47 -22.83
N THR A 7 -6.47 3.21 -23.13
CA THR A 7 -6.44 4.38 -24.03
C THR A 7 -5.53 5.47 -23.49
N ASN A 8 -5.22 6.47 -24.30
CA ASN A 8 -4.38 7.58 -23.84
C ASN A 8 -5.11 8.42 -22.78
N GLU A 9 -6.41 8.61 -22.95
CA GLU A 9 -7.28 9.33 -22.04
C GLU A 9 -7.33 8.64 -20.67
N GLU A 10 -7.46 7.31 -20.63
CA GLU A 10 -7.44 6.55 -19.37
C GLU A 10 -6.08 6.62 -18.66
N LYS A 11 -4.98 6.59 -19.42
CA LYS A 11 -3.63 6.77 -18.85
C LYS A 11 -3.47 8.16 -18.24
N GLU A 12 -3.98 9.19 -18.90
CA GLU A 12 -3.94 10.57 -18.37
C GLU A 12 -4.73 10.68 -17.07
N VAL A 13 -5.93 10.08 -17.00
CA VAL A 13 -6.74 10.05 -15.78
C VAL A 13 -6.00 9.32 -14.65
N LEU A 14 -5.37 8.18 -14.94
CA LEU A 14 -4.59 7.42 -13.96
C LEU A 14 -3.41 8.25 -13.43
N LEU A 15 -2.64 8.87 -14.32
CA LEU A 15 -1.49 9.70 -13.94
C LEU A 15 -1.91 10.93 -13.13
N HIS A 16 -3.00 11.59 -13.52
CA HIS A 16 -3.52 12.74 -12.80
C HIS A 16 -4.00 12.35 -11.40
N SER A 17 -4.77 11.27 -11.30
CA SER A 17 -5.26 10.75 -10.02
C SER A 17 -4.11 10.36 -9.10
N TRP A 18 -3.06 9.73 -9.63
CA TRP A 18 -1.88 9.37 -8.86
C TRP A 18 -1.10 10.58 -8.35
N LYS A 19 -0.96 11.62 -9.18
CA LYS A 19 -0.27 12.86 -8.81
C LYS A 19 -0.95 13.58 -7.64
N VAL A 20 -2.28 13.49 -7.53
CA VAL A 20 -3.03 14.04 -6.38
C VAL A 20 -2.71 13.27 -5.09
N LEU A 21 -2.43 11.97 -5.18
CA LEU A 21 -2.12 11.11 -4.04
C LEU A 21 -0.64 11.17 -3.61
N GLU A 22 0.25 11.59 -4.49
CA GLU A 22 1.70 11.59 -4.27
C GLU A 22 2.17 12.29 -2.97
N PRO A 23 1.63 13.45 -2.56
CA PRO A 23 1.98 14.08 -1.29
C PRO A 23 1.61 13.24 -0.05
N HIS A 24 0.67 12.30 -0.21
CA HIS A 24 0.10 11.48 0.86
C HIS A 24 0.51 10.00 0.77
N LYS A 25 1.42 9.63 -0.13
CA LYS A 25 1.78 8.24 -0.44
C LYS A 25 2.19 7.39 0.76
N GLN A 26 2.85 7.97 1.76
CA GLN A 26 3.22 7.26 2.97
C GLN A 26 2.00 6.89 3.83
N ALA A 27 1.07 7.83 4.01
CA ALA A 27 -0.17 7.58 4.74
C ALA A 27 -1.03 6.57 3.98
N LEU A 28 -1.19 6.75 2.66
CA LEU A 28 -1.90 5.83 1.78
C LEU A 28 -1.34 4.41 1.87
N GLY A 29 -0.02 4.25 1.80
CA GLY A 29 0.63 2.94 1.91
C GLY A 29 0.32 2.27 3.24
N CYS A 30 0.42 3.01 4.35
CA CYS A 30 0.11 2.49 5.68
C CYS A 30 -1.35 2.03 5.80
N ASP A 31 -2.28 2.77 5.22
CA ASP A 31 -3.71 2.43 5.24
C ASP A 31 -4.04 1.22 4.36
N ILE A 32 -3.41 1.11 3.18
CA ILE A 32 -3.51 -0.07 2.31
C ILE A 32 -2.97 -1.31 3.05
N TYR A 33 -1.81 -1.22 3.69
CA TYR A 33 -1.22 -2.33 4.42
C TYR A 33 -2.09 -2.76 5.60
N GLU A 34 -2.64 -1.81 6.37
CA GLU A 34 -3.58 -2.13 7.43
C GLU A 34 -4.82 -2.84 6.87
N MET A 35 -5.37 -2.37 5.74
CA MET A 35 -6.50 -3.00 5.07
C MET A 35 -6.17 -4.44 4.66
N ILE A 36 -5.02 -4.67 4.02
CA ILE A 36 -4.55 -6.00 3.60
C ILE A 36 -4.43 -6.93 4.80
N PHE A 37 -3.81 -6.50 5.91
CA PHE A 37 -3.62 -7.36 7.08
C PHE A 37 -4.87 -7.56 7.92
N ASN A 38 -5.89 -6.71 7.76
CA ASN A 38 -7.21 -6.90 8.34
C ASN A 38 -8.03 -7.91 7.52
N GLN A 39 -8.00 -7.82 6.18
CA GLN A 39 -8.73 -8.72 5.30
C GLN A 39 -8.05 -10.08 5.14
N CYS A 40 -6.71 -10.11 5.17
CA CYS A 40 -5.89 -11.31 5.03
C CYS A 40 -4.80 -11.33 6.12
N PRO A 41 -5.14 -11.74 7.36
CA PRO A 41 -4.16 -11.85 8.44
C PRO A 41 -3.00 -12.80 8.14
N GLU A 42 -3.22 -13.79 7.27
CA GLU A 42 -2.18 -14.75 6.86
C GLU A 42 -1.02 -14.08 6.10
N ALA A 43 -1.29 -12.99 5.38
CA ALA A 43 -0.27 -12.23 4.66
C ALA A 43 0.81 -11.67 5.60
N ARG A 44 0.53 -11.54 6.90
CA ARG A 44 1.51 -11.11 7.91
C ARG A 44 2.73 -12.04 7.97
N LYS A 45 2.56 -13.32 7.63
CA LYS A 45 3.65 -14.31 7.60
C LYS A 45 4.73 -13.96 6.56
N LEU A 46 4.37 -13.19 5.52
CA LEU A 46 5.30 -12.70 4.50
C LEU A 46 6.22 -11.58 5.02
N PHE A 47 5.87 -10.97 6.16
CA PHE A 47 6.60 -9.85 6.77
C PHE A 47 7.09 -10.20 8.18
N PRO A 48 8.00 -11.18 8.33
CA PRO A 48 8.41 -11.72 9.64
C PRO A 48 9.13 -10.71 10.55
N LYS A 49 9.68 -9.62 9.97
CA LYS A 49 10.36 -8.55 10.72
C LYS A 49 9.41 -7.44 11.18
N MET A 50 8.14 -7.47 10.75
CA MET A 50 7.18 -6.44 11.06
C MET A 50 6.54 -6.70 12.44
N LYS A 51 6.49 -5.67 13.29
CA LYS A 51 5.91 -5.79 14.62
C LYS A 51 4.41 -5.56 14.57
N PHE A 52 3.69 -6.42 15.30
CA PHE A 52 2.25 -6.31 15.50
C PHE A 52 1.97 -6.20 17.00
N VAL A 53 1.13 -5.24 17.39
CA VAL A 53 0.68 -5.04 18.78
C VAL A 53 -0.81 -5.34 18.82
N ASN A 54 -1.24 -6.25 19.69
CA ASN A 54 -2.65 -6.67 19.79
C ASN A 54 -3.27 -7.06 18.44
N SER A 55 -2.52 -7.82 17.62
CA SER A 55 -2.94 -8.25 16.28
C SER A 55 -3.18 -7.11 15.28
N LYS A 56 -2.74 -5.88 15.58
CA LYS A 56 -2.72 -4.73 14.66
C LYS A 56 -1.29 -4.37 14.29
N PRO A 57 -1.02 -3.92 13.04
CA PRO A 57 0.31 -3.45 12.67
C PRO A 57 0.72 -2.26 13.54
N ASP A 58 1.95 -2.29 14.05
CA ASP A 58 2.52 -1.15 14.74
C ASP A 58 2.85 -0.05 13.72
N LYS A 59 1.89 0.85 13.49
CA LYS A 59 2.04 1.97 12.55
C LYS A 59 3.18 2.93 12.91
N LYS A 60 3.66 2.91 14.17
CA LYS A 60 4.80 3.71 14.63
C LYS A 60 6.13 3.01 14.42
N ALA A 61 6.13 1.71 14.12
CA ALA A 61 7.34 0.98 13.76
C ALA A 61 7.83 1.45 12.39
N CYS A 62 9.09 1.90 12.34
CA CYS A 62 9.74 2.38 11.12
C CYS A 62 9.62 1.35 9.96
N GLU A 63 9.79 0.06 10.26
CA GLU A 63 9.68 -1.04 9.30
C GLU A 63 8.31 -1.11 8.61
N PHE A 64 7.20 -0.89 9.33
CA PHE A 64 5.86 -0.92 8.75
C PHE A 64 5.69 0.21 7.75
N SER A 65 5.97 1.44 8.17
CA SER A 65 5.86 2.62 7.30
C SER A 65 6.80 2.55 6.10
N PHE A 66 7.98 1.94 6.25
CA PHE A 66 8.95 1.77 5.18
C PHE A 66 8.44 0.80 4.10
N GLN A 67 8.01 -0.40 4.51
CA GLN A 67 7.48 -1.41 3.57
C GLN A 67 6.21 -0.91 2.87
N ALA A 68 5.33 -0.28 3.64
CA ALA A 68 4.09 0.31 3.15
C ALA A 68 4.35 1.43 2.12
N LEU A 69 5.34 2.30 2.38
CA LEU A 69 5.74 3.32 1.41
C LEU A 69 6.34 2.71 0.15
N ARG A 70 7.18 1.67 0.26
CA ARG A 70 7.80 0.99 -0.89
C ARG A 70 6.78 0.34 -1.83
N PHE A 71 5.63 -0.07 -1.31
CA PHE A 71 4.54 -0.60 -2.13
C PHE A 71 3.87 0.46 -3.02
N VAL A 72 3.87 1.72 -2.58
CA VAL A 72 3.23 2.86 -3.27
C VAL A 72 4.26 3.67 -4.08
N GLN A 73 5.54 3.30 -4.07
CA GLN A 73 6.60 3.96 -4.86
C GLN A 73 6.80 3.27 -6.20
#